data_AF-A0A1I4MWU9-F1
#
_entry.id   AF-A0A1I4MWU9-F1
#
_cell.length_a   1.000
_cell.length_b   1.000
_cell.length_c   1.000
_cell.angle_alpha   90.00
_cell.angle_beta   90.00
_cell.angle_gamma   90.00
#
_symmetry.space_group_name_H-M   'P 1'
#
loop_
_entity.id
_entity.type
_entity.pdbx_description
1 polymer ?
#
loop_
_entity_poly.entity_id
_entity_poly.type
_entity_poly.pdbx_seq_one_letter_code
_entity_poly.pdbx_strand_id
1 'polypeptide(L)'
;MATDFADTTLITYPVPEERIDLISKVLLPAGISCKRRTAELTVAILQLVASGRGIAALPNWGIKNYVDHDYVIARRIGANGLWSDLFISARKEDAFLTYLRDFLTTSRDQCFATLEGVIPLE
;
A
#
# COMPACT_ATOMS: atom_id res chain seq x y z
N MET A 1 6.02 -18.16 0.65
CA MET A 1 4.90 -17.20 0.72
C MET A 1 5.09 -16.18 1.84
N ALA A 2 4.91 -16.54 3.12
CA ALA A 2 5.30 -15.66 4.24
C ALA A 2 6.76 -15.87 4.65
N THR A 3 7.26 -17.11 4.54
CA THR A 3 8.65 -17.51 4.78
C THR A 3 9.66 -16.74 3.93
N ASP A 4 9.25 -16.29 2.74
CA ASP A 4 10.11 -15.55 1.80
C ASP A 4 10.55 -14.19 2.39
N PHE A 5 9.90 -13.74 3.48
CA PHE A 5 10.19 -12.49 4.18
C PHE A 5 11.09 -12.67 5.42
N ALA A 6 11.31 -13.90 5.92
CA ALA A 6 11.89 -14.15 7.25
C ALA A 6 13.29 -13.53 7.43
N ASP A 7 14.14 -13.60 6.40
CA ASP A 7 15.51 -13.06 6.44
C ASP A 7 15.65 -11.67 5.79
N THR A 8 14.53 -11.02 5.52
CA THR A 8 14.51 -9.70 4.87
C THR A 8 14.43 -8.57 5.88
N THR A 9 14.87 -7.37 5.46
CA THR A 9 14.53 -6.13 6.16
C THR A 9 13.31 -5.52 5.51
N LEU A 10 12.19 -5.47 6.23
CA LEU A 10 10.97 -4.81 5.79
C LEU A 10 11.02 -3.32 6.13
N ILE A 11 10.95 -2.50 5.09
CA ILE A 11 10.95 -1.04 5.17
C ILE A 11 9.50 -0.56 5.13
N THR A 12 9.08 0.21 6.13
CA THR A 12 7.68 0.60 6.36
C THR A 12 7.56 2.07 6.75
N TYR A 13 6.36 2.63 6.68
CA TYR A 13 6.07 3.86 7.41
C TYR A 13 6.14 3.64 8.94
N PRO A 14 6.41 4.67 9.74
CA PRO A 14 6.49 4.57 11.20
C PRO A 14 5.11 4.54 11.86
N VAL A 15 4.27 3.59 11.45
CA VAL A 15 2.96 3.31 12.04
C VAL A 15 2.99 2.00 12.84
N PRO A 16 2.03 1.76 13.75
CA PRO A 16 1.91 0.47 14.42
C PRO A 16 1.78 -0.70 13.43
N GLU A 17 2.26 -1.88 13.81
CA GLU A 17 2.33 -3.06 12.93
C GLU A 17 0.94 -3.54 12.49
N GLU A 18 -0.06 -3.35 13.33
CA GLU A 18 -1.46 -3.71 13.06
C GLU A 18 -2.03 -2.91 11.88
N ARG A 19 -1.45 -1.73 11.58
CA ARG A 19 -1.83 -0.88 10.45
C ARG A 19 -1.09 -1.22 9.15
N ILE A 20 -0.16 -2.19 9.18
CA ILE A 20 0.62 -2.60 8.02
C ILE A 20 0.07 -3.93 7.54
N ASP A 21 -0.68 -3.91 6.45
CA ASP A 21 -1.39 -5.10 5.95
C ASP A 21 -0.49 -6.32 5.70
N LEU A 22 0.74 -6.12 5.23
CA LEU A 22 1.67 -7.24 5.07
C LEU A 22 1.96 -7.91 6.42
N ILE A 23 2.14 -7.11 7.48
CA ILE A 23 2.42 -7.65 8.80
C ILE A 23 1.15 -8.29 9.37
N SER A 24 0.05 -7.55 9.43
CA SER A 24 -1.18 -7.99 10.10
C SER A 24 -1.91 -9.13 9.38
N LYS A 25 -1.91 -9.16 8.04
CA LYS A 25 -2.65 -10.16 7.25
C LYS A 25 -1.79 -11.33 6.75
N VAL A 26 -0.47 -11.21 6.72
CA VAL A 26 0.42 -12.25 6.16
C VAL A 26 1.45 -12.75 7.15
N LEU A 27 2.26 -11.86 7.76
CA LEU A 27 3.39 -12.29 8.59
C LEU A 27 2.96 -12.77 9.98
N LEU A 28 2.13 -11.99 10.69
CA LEU A 28 1.65 -12.34 12.02
C LEU A 28 0.83 -13.64 12.04
N PRO A 29 -0.15 -13.87 11.15
CA PRO A 29 -0.89 -15.13 11.11
C PRO A 29 -0.02 -16.35 10.80
N ALA A 30 1.11 -16.15 10.10
CA ALA A 30 2.06 -17.20 9.77
C ALA A 30 3.17 -17.39 10.83
N GLY A 31 3.18 -16.60 11.91
CA GLY A 31 4.23 -16.64 12.94
C GLY A 31 5.61 -16.20 12.42
N ILE A 32 5.67 -15.44 11.33
CA ILE A 32 6.92 -14.96 10.73
C ILE A 32 7.23 -13.56 11.25
N SER A 33 8.46 -13.35 11.70
CA SER A 33 9.02 -12.02 11.99
C SER A 33 10.07 -11.66 10.96
N CYS A 34 10.27 -10.36 10.73
CA CYS A 34 11.31 -9.84 9.88
C CYS A 34 11.95 -8.61 10.55
N LYS A 35 13.17 -8.24 10.16
CA LYS A 35 13.78 -7.01 10.66
C LYS A 35 13.00 -5.83 10.13
N ARG A 36 12.59 -4.90 11.00
CA ARG A 36 11.82 -3.72 10.59
C ARG A 36 12.69 -2.47 10.58
N ARG A 37 12.61 -1.70 9.49
CA ARG A 37 13.16 -0.35 9.37
C ARG A 37 12.04 0.62 8.97
N THR A 38 12.09 1.84 9.46
CA THR A 38 11.09 2.86 9.14
C THR A 38 11.67 4.02 8.32
N ALA A 39 10.82 4.63 7.50
CA ALA A 39 11.07 5.91 6.86
C ALA A 39 9.74 6.65 6.65
N GLU A 40 9.77 7.98 6.77
CA GLU A 40 8.55 8.82 6.76
C GLU A 40 7.92 8.98 5.36
N LEU A 41 8.74 8.91 4.31
CA LEU A 41 8.31 9.23 2.94
C LEU A 41 8.42 8.02 2.03
N THR A 42 7.44 7.84 1.14
CA THR A 42 7.44 6.76 0.13
C THR A 42 8.73 6.79 -0.70
N VAL A 43 9.18 7.97 -1.11
CA VAL A 43 10.42 8.12 -1.88
C VAL A 43 11.65 7.66 -1.09
N ALA A 44 11.69 7.90 0.22
CA ALA A 44 12.78 7.45 1.07
C ALA A 44 12.75 5.92 1.27
N ILE A 45 11.55 5.34 1.41
CA ILE A 45 11.36 3.88 1.42
C ILE A 45 11.90 3.29 0.10
N LEU A 46 11.51 3.85 -1.04
CA LEU A 46 11.92 3.38 -2.35
C LEU A 46 13.42 3.54 -2.58
N GLN A 47 14.07 4.60 -2.10
CA GLN A 47 15.52 4.76 -2.15
C GLN A 47 16.25 3.65 -1.36
N LEU A 48 15.73 3.27 -0.20
CA LEU A 48 16.28 2.17 0.60
C LEU A 48 16.11 0.82 -0.11
N VAL A 49 14.98 0.60 -0.79
CA VAL A 49 14.75 -0.60 -1.61
C VAL A 49 15.69 -0.61 -2.82
N ALA A 50 15.77 0.47 -3.59
CA ALA A 50 16.62 0.59 -4.77
C ALA A 50 18.12 0.44 -4.44
N SER A 51 18.54 0.80 -3.24
CA SER A 51 19.91 0.58 -2.74
C SER A 51 20.14 -0.78 -2.08
N GLY A 52 19.20 -1.72 -2.20
CA GLY A 52 19.33 -3.10 -1.71
C GLY A 52 19.29 -3.24 -0.18
N ARG A 53 18.77 -2.24 0.54
CA ARG A 53 18.75 -2.23 2.02
C ARG A 53 17.54 -2.93 2.63
N GLY A 54 16.67 -3.50 1.80
CA GLY A 54 15.47 -4.20 2.22
C GLY A 54 14.41 -4.24 1.14
N ILE A 55 13.21 -4.66 1.53
CA ILE A 55 12.02 -4.71 0.69
C ILE A 55 10.90 -3.89 1.34
N ALA A 56 9.88 -3.54 0.58
CA ALA A 56 8.70 -2.85 1.08
C ALA A 56 7.44 -3.46 0.48
N ALA A 57 6.34 -3.45 1.24
CA ALA A 57 5.01 -3.68 0.72
C ALA A 57 4.29 -2.33 0.62
N LEU A 58 4.04 -1.90 -0.61
CA LEU A 58 3.42 -0.62 -0.93
C LEU A 58 2.26 -0.85 -1.91
N PRO A 59 1.22 -0.01 -1.88
CA PRO A 59 0.13 -0.11 -2.85
C PRO A 59 0.66 0.08 -4.27
N ASN A 60 0.21 -0.76 -5.21
CA ASN A 60 0.71 -0.74 -6.59
C ASN A 60 0.61 0.66 -7.21
N TRP A 61 -0.52 1.33 -6.98
CA TRP A 61 -0.83 2.61 -7.59
C TRP A 61 0.07 3.74 -7.06
N GLY A 62 0.58 3.58 -5.82
CA GLY A 62 1.45 4.57 -5.19
C GLY A 62 2.90 4.50 -5.66
N ILE A 63 3.28 3.43 -6.37
CA ILE A 63 4.66 3.21 -6.84
C ILE A 63 4.78 3.06 -8.36
N LYS A 64 3.66 3.12 -9.11
CA LYS A 64 3.61 2.84 -10.55
C LYS A 64 4.72 3.54 -11.33
N ASN A 65 4.87 4.85 -11.17
CA ASN A 65 5.91 5.62 -11.88
C ASN A 65 7.34 5.10 -11.62
N TYR A 66 7.62 4.60 -10.41
CA TYR A 66 8.95 4.06 -10.08
C TYR A 66 9.18 2.68 -10.71
N VAL A 67 8.12 1.91 -10.92
CA VAL A 67 8.18 0.62 -11.62
C VAL A 67 8.32 0.86 -13.13
N ASP A 68 7.51 1.76 -13.69
CA ASP A 68 7.52 2.09 -15.13
C ASP A 68 8.86 2.71 -15.59
N HIS A 69 9.64 3.29 -14.67
CA HIS A 69 10.98 3.82 -14.91
C HIS A 69 12.12 2.89 -14.44
N ASP A 70 11.83 1.62 -14.19
CA ASP A 70 12.81 0.60 -13.76
C ASP A 70 13.62 0.98 -12.50
N TYR A 71 13.09 1.89 -11.66
CA TYR A 71 13.77 2.30 -10.42
C TYR A 71 13.74 1.21 -9.37
N VAL A 72 12.65 0.43 -9.35
CA VAL A 72 12.49 -0.78 -8.51
C VAL A 72 11.68 -1.83 -9.27
N ILE A 73 11.87 -3.10 -8.92
CA ILE A 73 11.00 -4.18 -9.37
C ILE A 73 9.85 -4.41 -8.38
N ALA A 74 8.64 -4.56 -8.88
CA ALA A 74 7.48 -4.98 -8.08
C ALA A 74 7.18 -6.46 -8.28
N ARG A 75 6.71 -7.12 -7.20
CA ARG A 75 6.22 -8.51 -7.21
C ARG A 75 4.93 -8.61 -6.41
N ARG A 76 4.01 -9.45 -6.88
CA ARG A 76 2.75 -9.75 -6.18
C ARG A 76 3.05 -10.54 -4.90
N ILE A 77 2.35 -10.22 -3.82
CA ILE A 77 2.47 -10.91 -2.54
C ILE A 77 1.46 -12.06 -2.51
N GLY A 78 1.96 -13.30 -2.60
CA GLY A 78 1.14 -14.51 -2.68
C GLY A 78 0.41 -14.67 -4.04
N ALA A 79 -0.26 -15.80 -4.21
CA ALA A 79 -0.93 -16.15 -5.46
C ALA A 79 -2.06 -15.17 -5.82
N ASN A 80 -2.83 -14.74 -4.82
CA ASN A 80 -4.00 -13.87 -5.01
C ASN A 80 -3.67 -12.37 -4.90
N GLY A 81 -2.46 -12.02 -4.48
CA GLY A 81 -2.11 -10.65 -4.08
C GLY A 81 -2.57 -10.32 -2.66
N LEU A 82 -1.99 -9.27 -2.10
CA LEU A 82 -2.42 -8.66 -0.85
C LEU A 82 -3.29 -7.45 -1.19
N TRP A 83 -4.53 -7.46 -0.69
CA TRP A 83 -5.52 -6.41 -0.94
C TRP A 83 -5.83 -5.62 0.34
N SER A 84 -6.12 -4.35 0.13
CA SER A 84 -6.41 -3.36 1.16
C SER A 84 -7.54 -2.48 0.67
N ASP A 85 -8.46 -2.17 1.58
CA ASP A 85 -9.64 -1.38 1.25
C ASP A 85 -9.34 0.11 1.44
N LEU A 86 -9.82 0.93 0.51
CA LEU A 86 -9.71 2.39 0.58
C LEU A 86 -11.10 3.00 0.70
N PHE A 87 -11.30 3.78 1.76
CA PHE A 87 -12.57 4.43 2.06
C PHE A 87 -12.43 5.94 2.05
N ILE A 88 -13.51 6.63 1.68
CA ILE A 88 -13.68 8.06 1.94
C ILE A 88 -14.77 8.20 3.00
N SER A 89 -14.49 9.01 4.02
CA SER A 89 -15.41 9.25 5.14
C SER A 89 -15.71 10.73 5.28
N ALA A 90 -16.96 11.05 5.57
CA ALA A 90 -17.44 12.40 5.84
C ALA A 90 -18.43 12.38 7.01
N ARG A 91 -18.61 13.54 7.68
CA ARG A 91 -19.68 13.70 8.66
C ARG A 91 -21.04 13.61 7.98
N LYS A 92 -22.02 13.08 8.69
CA LYS A 92 -23.38 12.90 8.16
C LYS A 92 -24.02 14.21 7.74
N GLU A 93 -23.81 15.30 8.50
CA GLU A 93 -24.32 16.63 8.12
C GLU A 93 -23.68 17.17 6.83
N ASP A 94 -22.40 16.86 6.58
CA ASP A 94 -21.63 17.38 5.45
C ASP A 94 -21.88 16.57 4.16
N ALA A 95 -22.35 15.31 4.28
CA ALA A 95 -22.58 14.40 3.16
C ALA A 95 -23.59 14.93 2.10
N PHE A 96 -24.37 15.95 2.46
CA PHE A 96 -25.35 16.59 1.58
C PHE A 96 -24.80 17.83 0.86
N LEU A 97 -23.62 18.33 1.25
CA LEU A 97 -23.01 19.50 0.63
C LEU A 97 -22.66 19.20 -0.83
N THR A 98 -23.11 20.07 -1.74
CA THR A 98 -22.97 19.86 -3.19
C THR A 98 -21.51 19.65 -3.60
N TYR A 99 -20.60 20.51 -3.12
CA TYR A 99 -19.17 20.38 -3.44
C TYR A 99 -18.56 19.07 -2.96
N LEU A 100 -19.06 18.51 -1.84
CA LEU A 100 -18.55 17.26 -1.31
C LEU A 100 -19.05 16.08 -2.16
N ARG A 101 -20.31 16.11 -2.60
CA ARG A 101 -20.85 15.11 -3.53
C ARG A 101 -20.09 15.11 -4.85
N ASP A 102 -19.84 16.31 -5.40
CA ASP A 102 -19.08 16.45 -6.64
C ASP A 102 -17.64 15.95 -6.46
N PHE A 103 -17.01 16.23 -5.32
CA PHE A 103 -15.68 15.70 -4.97
C PHE A 103 -15.69 14.17 -4.88
N LEU A 104 -16.69 13.57 -4.24
CA LEU A 104 -16.79 12.11 -4.10
C LEU A 104 -16.97 11.42 -5.46
N THR A 105 -17.87 11.92 -6.30
CA THR A 105 -18.08 11.40 -7.65
C THR A 105 -16.82 11.54 -8.48
N THR A 106 -16.22 12.73 -8.52
CA THR A 106 -14.99 12.98 -9.29
C THR A 106 -13.83 12.11 -8.82
N SER A 107 -13.64 11.99 -7.49
CA SER A 107 -12.57 11.16 -6.93
C SER A 107 -12.76 9.69 -7.27
N ARG A 108 -14.00 9.17 -7.17
CA ARG A 108 -14.33 7.80 -7.54
C ARG A 108 -14.02 7.54 -9.01
N ASP A 109 -14.54 8.37 -9.90
CA ASP A 109 -14.39 8.21 -11.35
C ASP A 109 -12.92 8.31 -11.75
N GLN A 110 -12.19 9.29 -11.22
CA GLN A 110 -10.78 9.48 -11.50
C GLN A 110 -9.92 8.31 -10.99
N CYS A 111 -10.20 7.79 -9.79
CA CYS A 111 -9.47 6.65 -9.23
C CYS A 111 -9.62 5.42 -10.14
N PHE A 112 -10.83 5.07 -10.56
CA PHE A 112 -11.05 3.91 -11.42
C PHE A 112 -10.60 4.13 -12.87
N ALA A 113 -10.51 5.38 -13.33
CA ALA A 113 -9.99 5.70 -14.65
C ALA A 113 -8.46 5.67 -14.73
N THR A 114 -7.74 5.93 -13.62
CA THR A 114 -6.28 6.17 -13.66
C THR A 114 -5.43 5.28 -12.77
N LEU A 115 -5.98 4.68 -11.71
CA LEU A 115 -5.21 3.80 -10.83
C LEU A 115 -5.30 2.36 -11.33
N GLU A 116 -4.15 1.77 -11.62
CA GLU A 116 -4.08 0.35 -11.98
C GLU A 116 -4.35 -0.55 -10.77
N GLY A 117 -5.03 -1.67 -11.01
CA GLY A 117 -5.25 -2.69 -9.98
C GLY A 117 -6.04 -2.20 -8.76
N VAL A 118 -6.98 -1.25 -8.94
CA VAL A 118 -7.99 -0.87 -7.96
C VAL A 118 -9.35 -1.33 -8.46
N ILE A 119 -10.15 -1.92 -7.57
CA ILE A 119 -11.49 -2.44 -7.89
C ILE A 119 -12.53 -1.88 -6.91
N PRO A 120 -13.81 -1.76 -7.32
CA PRO A 120 -14.88 -1.42 -6.39
C PRO A 120 -15.01 -2.45 -5.27
N LEU A 121 -15.30 -1.98 -4.04
CA LEU A 121 -15.68 -2.86 -2.93
C LEU A 121 -17.13 -3.32 -3.12
N GLU A 122 -17.40 -4.59 -2.78
CA GLU A 122 -18.74 -5.19 -2.78
C GLU A 122 -19.54 -4.85 -1.51
#